data_AF-U6CMY8-F1
#
_entry.id   AF-U6CMY8-F1
#
_cell.length_a   1.000
_cell.length_b   1.000
_cell.length_c   1.000
_cell.angle_alpha   90.00
_cell.angle_beta   90.00
_cell.angle_gamma   90.00
#
_symmetry.space_group_name_H-M   'P 1'
#
loop_
_entity.id
_entity.type
_entity.pdbx_description
1 polymer ?
#
loop_
_entity_poly.entity_id
_entity_poly.type
_entity_poly.pdbx_seq_one_letter_code
_entity_poly.pdbx_strand_id
1 'polypeptide(L)' 'MKTTIKYIFGFIGASSATMLIFILPAVFYLKLVKKEPLRSPQKVGALIFLVLGIIFMIGSMALIIIDWIYNPPNSKHH' A
#
# COMPACT_ATOMS: atom_id res chain seq x y z
N MET A 1 20.13 -2.96 -16.67
CA MET A 1 20.23 -3.42 -15.26
C MET A 1 19.65 -2.43 -14.24
N LYS A 2 19.88 -1.10 -14.37
CA LYS A 2 19.33 -0.10 -13.43
C LYS A 2 17.80 0.01 -13.39
N THR A 3 17.10 -0.26 -14.49
CA THR A 3 15.65 -0.07 -14.49
C THR A 3 14.93 -1.14 -13.70
N THR A 4 15.26 -2.43 -13.91
CA THR A 4 14.70 -3.59 -13.20
C THR A 4 14.70 -3.42 -11.66
N ILE A 5 15.75 -2.82 -11.10
CA ILE A 5 15.83 -2.59 -9.65
C ILE A 5 14.75 -1.60 -9.18
N LYS A 6 14.48 -0.53 -9.93
CA LYS A 6 13.42 0.45 -9.61
C LYS A 6 12.04 -0.22 -9.65
N TYR A 7 11.82 -1.18 -10.54
CA TYR A 7 10.57 -1.93 -10.58
C TYR A 7 10.37 -2.76 -9.31
N ILE A 8 11.41 -3.51 -8.92
CA ILE A 8 11.37 -4.38 -7.73
C ILE A 8 11.23 -3.56 -6.45
N PHE A 9 12.03 -2.50 -6.30
CA PHE A 9 11.95 -1.62 -5.13
C PHE A 9 10.65 -0.83 -5.07
N GLY A 10 10.10 -0.40 -6.21
CA GLY A 10 8.79 0.26 -6.27
C GLY A 10 7.66 -0.68 -5.86
N PHE A 11 7.65 -1.91 -6.39
CA PHE A 11 6.63 -2.92 -6.06
C PHE A 11 6.69 -3.37 -4.60
N ILE A 12 7.87 -3.76 -4.14
CA ILE A 12 8.08 -4.20 -2.76
C ILE A 12 7.87 -3.03 -1.80
N GLY A 13 8.40 -1.85 -2.11
CA GLY A 13 8.24 -0.65 -1.29
C GLY A 13 6.78 -0.25 -1.12
N ALA A 14 6.02 -0.15 -2.22
CA ALA A 14 4.60 0.18 -2.17
C ALA A 14 3.81 -0.86 -1.37
N SER A 15 3.99 -2.15 -1.66
CA SER A 15 3.29 -3.25 -0.98
C SER A 15 3.60 -3.29 0.52
N SER A 16 4.88 -3.22 0.89
CA SER A 16 5.34 -3.26 2.28
C SER A 16 4.86 -2.04 3.07
N ALA A 17 4.95 -0.84 2.47
CA ALA A 17 4.48 0.39 3.10
C ALA A 17 2.96 0.35 3.33
N THR A 18 2.16 -0.09 2.35
CA THR A 18 0.71 -0.24 2.55
C THR A 18 0.35 -1.27 3.60
N MET A 19 1.09 -2.39 3.67
CA MET A 19 0.88 -3.42 4.69
C MET A 19 1.17 -2.86 6.10
N LEU A 20 2.24 -2.10 6.26
CA LEU A 20 2.62 -1.51 7.54
C LEU A 20 1.71 -0.35 7.95
N ILE A 21 1.31 0.51 7.01
CA ILE A 21 0.51 1.70 7.31
C ILE A 21 -0.95 1.35 7.54
N PHE A 22 -1.54 0.42 6.77
CA PHE A 22 -2.98 0.16 6.84
C PHE A 22 -3.33 -1.12 7.60
N ILE A 23 -2.58 -2.21 7.41
CA ILE A 23 -2.92 -3.51 8.01
C ILE A 23 -2.44 -3.57 9.45
N LEU A 24 -1.26 -3.05 9.78
CA LEU A 24 -0.74 -3.07 11.14
C LEU A 24 -1.66 -2.36 12.15
N PRO A 25 -2.11 -1.10 11.94
CA PRO A 25 -3.05 -0.48 12.87
C PRO A 25 -4.39 -1.21 12.90
N ALA A 26 -4.93 -1.70 11.77
CA ALA A 26 -6.20 -2.45 11.76
C ALA A 26 -6.13 -3.77 12.55
N VAL A 27 -5.03 -4.52 12.41
CA VAL A 27 -4.80 -5.78 13.13
C VAL A 27 -4.53 -5.53 14.61
N PHE A 28 -3.69 -4.53 14.95
CA PHE A 28 -3.50 -4.14 16.35
C PHE A 28 -4.81 -3.68 16.95
N TYR A 29 -5.63 -2.93 16.22
CA TYR A 29 -6.93 -2.44 16.66
C TYR A 29 -7.87 -3.59 17.03
N LEU A 30 -8.00 -4.58 16.14
CA LEU A 30 -8.82 -5.77 16.36
C LEU A 30 -8.27 -6.69 17.47
N LYS A 31 -6.94 -6.75 17.65
CA LYS A 31 -6.33 -7.54 18.73
C LYS A 31 -6.36 -6.85 20.11
N LEU A 32 -6.29 -5.52 20.17
CA LEU A 32 -6.37 -4.75 21.42
C LEU A 32 -7.80 -4.68 21.96
N VAL A 33 -8.80 -4.53 21.08
CA VAL A 33 -10.23 -4.46 21.45
C VAL A 33 -10.81 -5.87 21.58
N LYS A 34 -10.22 -6.68 22.46
CA LYS A 34 -10.75 -8.01 22.81
C LYS A 34 -11.84 -7.97 23.90
N LYS A 35 -12.13 -6.79 24.48
CA LYS A 35 -12.92 -6.67 25.72
C LYS A 35 -14.21 -5.85 25.61
N GLU A 36 -14.55 -5.30 24.44
CA GLU A 36 -15.72 -4.43 24.27
C GLU A 36 -16.63 -4.91 23.10
N PRO A 37 -17.97 -4.76 23.23
CA PRO A 37 -18.94 -5.25 22.26
C PRO A 37 -18.73 -4.64 20.86
N LEU A 38 -19.05 -5.43 19.84
CA LEU A 38 -18.75 -5.23 18.41
C LEU A 38 -19.40 -3.98 17.75
N ARG A 39 -19.96 -3.05 18.53
CA ARG A 39 -20.75 -1.88 18.11
C ARG A 39 -20.04 -0.52 18.24
N SER A 40 -18.73 -0.50 18.45
CA SER A 40 -17.99 0.74 18.62
C SER A 40 -17.54 1.36 17.27
N PRO A 41 -17.62 2.71 17.09
CA PRO A 41 -17.19 3.45 15.88
C PRO A 41 -15.75 3.16 15.44
N GLN A 42 -14.98 2.67 16.39
CA GLN A 42 -13.66 2.09 16.31
C GLN A 42 -13.49 0.94 15.29
N LYS A 43 -14.44 0.02 15.20
CA LYS A 43 -14.43 -1.04 14.17
C LYS A 43 -14.70 -0.50 12.77
N VAL A 44 -15.57 0.51 12.68
CA VAL A 44 -15.87 1.20 11.42
C VAL A 44 -14.63 1.95 10.95
N GLY A 45 -13.91 2.62 11.85
CA GLY A 45 -12.61 3.23 11.57
C GLY A 45 -11.60 2.23 11.01
N ALA A 46 -11.44 1.06 11.64
CA ALA A 46 -10.55 0.01 11.13
C ALA A 46 -10.94 -0.49 9.74
N LEU A 47 -12.25 -0.64 9.47
CA LEU A 47 -12.75 -1.06 8.16
C LEU A 47 -12.51 0.02 7.09
N ILE A 48 -12.79 1.29 7.40
CA ILE A 48 -12.53 2.43 6.50
C ILE A 48 -11.03 2.51 6.21
N PHE A 49 -10.18 2.36 7.23
CA PHE A 49 -8.73 2.39 7.06
C PHE A 49 -8.25 1.24 6.16
N LEU A 50 -8.83 0.04 6.31
CA LEU A 50 -8.54 -1.10 5.44
C LEU A 50 -8.91 -0.81 3.97
N VAL A 51 -10.13 -0.30 3.72
CA VAL A 51 -10.61 0.01 2.36
C VAL A 51 -9.78 1.12 1.72
N LEU A 52 -9.53 2.21 2.46
CA LEU A 52 -8.64 3.29 2.00
C LEU A 52 -7.24 2.78 1.69
N GLY A 53 -6.73 1.84 2.49
CA GLY A 53 -5.44 1.19 2.24
C GLY A 53 -5.39 0.41 0.93
N ILE A 54 -6.44 -0.34 0.62
CA ILE A 54 -6.55 -1.07 -0.66
C ILE A 54 -6.61 -0.09 -1.83
N ILE A 55 -7.38 0.99 -1.72
CA ILE A 55 -7.47 2.02 -2.78
C ILE A 55 -6.10 2.67 -3.00
N PHE A 56 -5.40 3.05 -1.92
CA PHE A 56 -4.05 3.61 -2.01
C PHE A 56 -3.02 2.62 -2.57
N MET A 57 -3.17 1.33 -2.27
CA MET A 57 -2.32 0.27 -2.83
C MET A 57 -2.48 0.18 -4.35
N ILE A 58 -3.72 0.14 -4.83
CA ILE A 58 -4.01 0.11 -6.27
C ILE A 58 -3.56 1.41 -6.94
N GLY A 59 -3.83 2.56 -6.33
CA GLY A 59 -3.42 3.87 -6.84
C GLY A 59 -1.90 4.01 -6.95
N SER A 60 -1.15 3.63 -5.91
CA SER A 60 0.32 3.67 -5.95
C SER A 60 0.90 2.71 -6.98
N MET A 61 0.34 1.52 -7.15
CA MET A 61 0.73 0.62 -8.24
C MET A 61 0.45 1.22 -9.61
N ALA A 62 -0.73 1.79 -9.81
CA ALA A 62 -1.07 2.44 -11.08
C ALA A 62 -0.12 3.59 -11.40
N LEU A 63 0.21 4.45 -10.42
CA LEU A 63 1.15 5.56 -10.61
C LEU A 63 2.56 5.08 -10.95
N ILE A 64 3.04 4.02 -10.31
CA ILE A 64 4.35 3.42 -10.62
C ILE A 64 4.37 2.87 -12.06
N ILE A 65 3.30 2.18 -12.49
CA ILE A 65 3.18 1.65 -13.85
C ILE A 65 3.09 2.79 -14.89
N ILE A 66 2.30 3.83 -14.59
CA ILE A 66 2.18 5.03 -15.43
C ILE A 66 3.55 5.70 -15.57
N ASP A 67 4.28 5.92 -14.48
CA ASP A 67 5.63 6.48 -14.52
C ASP A 67 6.55 5.67 -15.44
N TRP A 68 6.41 4.34 -15.46
CA TRP A 68 7.16 3.49 -16.40
C TRP A 68 6.76 3.65 -17.86
N ILE A 69 5.47 3.84 -18.14
CA ILE A 69 4.97 4.02 -19.51
C ILE A 69 5.39 5.38 -20.07
N TYR A 70 5.32 6.43 -19.25
CA TYR A 70 5.65 7.80 -19.67
C TYR A 70 7.15 8.10 -19.62
N ASN A 71 7.88 7.45 -18.72
CA ASN A 71 9.34 7.52 -18.63
C ASN A 71 9.95 6.13 -18.79
N PRO A 72 9.76 5.48 -19.95
CA PRO A 72 10.37 4.19 -20.21
C PRO A 72 11.88 4.35 -20.08
N PRO A 73 12.61 3.35 -19.59
CA PRO A 73 14.07 3.38 -19.58
C PRO A 73 14.55 3.54 -21.00
N ASN A 74 14.81 4.78 -21.38
CA ASN A 74 15.51 5.05 -22.60
C ASN A 74 16.87 4.40 -22.40
N SER A 75 17.12 3.33 -23.13
CA SER A 75 18.46 2.86 -23.44
C SER A 75 19.12 3.96 -24.26
N LYS A 76 19.46 5.08 -23.61
CA LYS A 76 20.42 6.04 -24.13
C LYS A 76 21.78 5.37 -24.01
N HIS A 77 21.97 4.40 -24.91
CA HIS A 77 23.28 4.03 -25.40
C HIS A 77 23.61 5.08 -26.47
N HIS A 78 24.20 6.18 -26.02
CA HIS A 78 25.16 6.96 -26.78
C HIS A 78 26.21 7.41 -25.78
#